data_AF-A0A396HWQ4-F1
#
_entry.id   AF-A0A396HWQ4-F1
#
_cell.length_a   1.000
_cell.length_b   1.000
_cell.length_c   1.000
_cell.angle_alpha   90.00
_cell.angle_beta   90.00
_cell.angle_gamma   90.00
#
_symmetry.space_group_name_H-M   'P 1'
#
loop_
_entity.id
_entity.type
_entity.pdbx_description
1 polymer ?
#
loop_
_entity_poly.entity_id
_entity_poly.type
_entity_poly.pdbx_seq_one_letter_code
_entity_poly.pdbx_strand_id
1 'polypeptide(L)'
;MVTPGSDAPKVAPEVVAEHTVRALQRTVPAAVPAVVFLSGEQSEEEASVNLNAINQVNGKKPWTLSFSFGMALQQSTLKAWSGKEENVKAAQEALLTRAKANSEATLGTYKGNSKLGAGASESLHVKDYKY
;
A
#
# COMPACT_ATOMS: atom_id res chain seq x y z
N MET A 1 -5.77 -6.72 0.08
CA MET A 1 -4.74 -7.80 -0.04
C MET A 1 -5.19 -8.96 0.84
N VAL A 2 -4.65 -10.17 0.66
CA VAL A 2 -4.91 -11.30 1.56
C VAL A 2 -3.89 -11.26 2.68
N THR A 3 -4.31 -10.83 3.87
CA THR A 3 -3.45 -10.64 5.04
C THR A 3 -3.98 -11.40 6.25
N PRO A 4 -3.16 -11.62 7.29
CA PRO A 4 -3.66 -12.00 8.61
C PRO A 4 -4.67 -10.97 9.15
N GLY A 5 -5.48 -11.37 10.13
CA GLY A 5 -6.33 -10.44 10.87
C GLY A 5 -5.51 -9.46 11.73
N SER A 6 -6.13 -8.35 12.14
CA SER A 6 -5.47 -7.27 12.90
C SER A 6 -4.84 -7.73 14.22
N ASP A 7 -5.45 -8.71 14.89
CA ASP A 7 -4.96 -9.27 16.15
C ASP A 7 -3.96 -10.43 15.96
N ALA A 8 -3.71 -10.85 14.72
CA ALA A 8 -2.77 -11.91 14.41
C ALA A 8 -1.34 -11.36 14.23
N PRO A 9 -0.30 -12.18 14.42
CA PRO A 9 1.07 -11.77 14.13
C PRO A 9 1.24 -11.33 12.68
N LYS A 10 2.02 -10.27 12.46
CA LYS A 10 2.43 -9.85 11.10
C LYS A 10 3.24 -10.96 10.43
N VAL A 11 3.10 -11.04 9.11
CA VAL A 11 3.83 -11.98 8.27
C VAL A 11 4.70 -11.24 7.27
N ALA A 12 5.64 -11.95 6.66
CA ALA A 12 6.49 -11.39 5.62
C ALA A 12 5.66 -10.97 4.38
N PRO A 13 6.05 -9.91 3.65
CA PRO A 13 5.35 -9.44 2.46
C PRO A 13 5.17 -10.52 1.38
N GLU A 14 6.13 -11.43 1.26
CA GLU A 14 6.10 -12.55 0.31
C GLU A 14 4.94 -13.51 0.59
N VAL A 15 4.59 -13.70 1.86
CA VAL A 15 3.44 -14.53 2.26
C VAL A 15 2.14 -13.86 1.84
N VAL A 16 1.99 -12.55 2.13
CA VAL A 16 0.84 -11.76 1.67
C VAL A 16 0.71 -11.83 0.15
N ALA A 17 1.84 -11.70 -0.55
CA ALA A 17 1.91 -11.69 -2.00
C ALA A 17 1.47 -13.02 -2.62
N GLU A 18 2.02 -14.15 -2.15
CA GLU A 18 1.68 -15.49 -2.62
C GLU A 18 0.20 -15.79 -2.43
N HIS A 19 -0.34 -15.54 -1.22
CA HIS A 19 -1.74 -15.78 -0.92
C HIS A 19 -2.67 -14.86 -1.74
N THR A 20 -2.28 -13.60 -1.93
CA THR A 20 -3.06 -12.65 -2.73
C THR A 20 -3.11 -13.08 -4.19
N VAL A 21 -1.96 -13.35 -4.83
CA VAL A 21 -1.91 -13.74 -6.24
C VAL A 21 -2.63 -15.07 -6.46
N ARG A 22 -2.44 -16.06 -5.58
CA ARG A 22 -3.17 -17.34 -5.64
C ARG A 22 -4.67 -17.14 -5.58
N ALA A 23 -5.16 -16.28 -4.69
CA ALA A 23 -6.58 -16.01 -4.56
C ALA A 23 -7.15 -15.39 -5.84
N LEU A 24 -6.47 -14.38 -6.40
CA LEU A 24 -6.89 -13.74 -7.66
C LEU A 24 -6.86 -14.72 -8.83
N GLN A 25 -5.82 -15.55 -8.96
CA GLN A 25 -5.71 -16.57 -10.00
C GLN A 25 -6.85 -17.59 -9.98
N ARG A 26 -7.44 -17.85 -8.81
CA ARG A 26 -8.53 -18.82 -8.64
C ARG A 26 -9.92 -18.23 -8.89
N THR A 27 -10.06 -16.91 -8.95
CA THR A 27 -11.39 -16.28 -8.88
C THR A 27 -11.61 -15.16 -9.89
N VAL A 28 -10.56 -14.46 -10.32
CA VAL A 28 -10.68 -13.32 -11.24
C VAL A 28 -10.48 -13.81 -12.67
N PRO A 29 -11.39 -13.50 -13.62
CA PRO A 29 -11.19 -13.79 -15.03
C PRO A 29 -10.13 -12.87 -15.66
N ALA A 30 -9.38 -13.37 -16.64
CA ALA A 30 -8.35 -12.60 -17.37
C ALA A 30 -8.91 -11.39 -18.17
N ALA A 31 -10.22 -11.34 -18.41
CA ALA A 31 -10.87 -10.21 -19.07
C ALA A 31 -10.94 -8.94 -18.20
N VAL A 32 -10.77 -9.07 -16.88
CA VAL A 32 -10.61 -7.91 -16.00
C VAL A 32 -9.29 -7.22 -16.37
N PRO A 33 -9.23 -5.89 -16.54
CA PRO A 33 -7.99 -5.23 -16.96
C PRO A 33 -7.01 -5.01 -15.78
N ALA A 34 -7.54 -4.73 -14.59
CA ALA A 34 -6.73 -4.37 -13.44
C ALA A 34 -7.40 -4.73 -12.11
N VAL A 35 -6.58 -4.98 -11.09
CA VAL A 35 -6.98 -5.06 -9.68
C VAL A 35 -6.25 -3.94 -8.95
N VAL A 36 -7.02 -3.00 -8.40
CA VAL A 36 -6.50 -1.89 -7.59
C VAL A 36 -6.75 -2.18 -6.12
N PHE A 37 -5.69 -2.44 -5.37
CA PHE A 37 -5.81 -2.84 -3.97
C PHE A 37 -6.17 -1.65 -3.09
N LEU A 38 -7.09 -1.87 -2.15
CA LEU A 38 -7.23 -1.03 -0.97
C LEU A 38 -6.09 -1.30 0.02
N SER A 39 -5.66 -0.27 0.75
CA SER A 39 -4.63 -0.40 1.78
C SER A 39 -5.19 -1.01 3.07
N GLY A 40 -6.48 -0.80 3.35
CA GLY A 40 -7.05 -1.13 4.65
C GLY A 40 -6.31 -0.37 5.74
N GLU A 41 -5.95 -1.08 6.80
CA GLU A 41 -5.32 -0.54 8.01
C GLU A 41 -3.79 -0.61 8.01
N GLN A 42 -3.21 -1.05 6.89
CA GLN A 42 -1.77 -1.10 6.70
C GLN A 42 -1.17 0.31 6.80
N SER A 43 0.03 0.41 7.34
CA SER A 43 0.81 1.64 7.26
C SER A 43 1.15 2.00 5.81
N GLU A 44 1.56 3.24 5.56
CA GLU A 44 1.94 3.69 4.20
C GLU A 44 3.06 2.83 3.61
N GLU A 45 4.06 2.49 4.44
CA GLU A 45 5.19 1.67 4.02
C GLU A 45 4.80 0.19 3.83
N GLU A 46 4.00 -0.37 4.75
CA GLU A 46 3.55 -1.77 4.66
C GLU A 46 2.72 -2.01 3.40
N ALA A 47 1.80 -1.09 3.07
CA ALA A 47 1.01 -1.17 1.84
C ALA A 47 1.90 -1.13 0.58
N SER A 48 2.93 -0.28 0.57
CA SER A 48 3.88 -0.16 -0.55
C SER A 48 4.72 -1.43 -0.71
N VAL A 49 5.26 -1.97 0.40
CA VAL A 49 6.08 -3.18 0.40
C VAL A 49 5.25 -4.42 0.00
N ASN A 50 4.03 -4.56 0.51
CA ASN A 50 3.16 -5.66 0.14
C ASN A 50 2.74 -5.60 -1.34
N LEU A 51 2.41 -4.42 -1.86
CA LEU A 51 2.13 -4.23 -3.29
C LEU A 51 3.34 -4.60 -4.15
N ASN A 52 4.53 -4.20 -3.73
CA ASN A 52 5.77 -4.52 -4.42
C ASN A 52 6.00 -6.03 -4.47
N ALA A 53 5.87 -6.71 -3.34
CA ALA A 53 6.01 -8.16 -3.26
C ALA A 53 4.98 -8.88 -4.16
N ILE A 54 3.72 -8.42 -4.19
CA ILE A 54 2.67 -8.93 -5.08
C ILE A 54 3.11 -8.87 -6.56
N ASN A 55 3.71 -7.76 -6.98
CA ASN A 55 4.17 -7.59 -8.36
C ASN A 55 5.44 -8.42 -8.67
N GLN A 56 6.25 -8.75 -7.65
CA GLN A 56 7.43 -9.60 -7.78
C GLN A 56 7.13 -11.11 -7.78
N VAL A 57 5.92 -11.56 -7.42
CA VAL A 57 5.55 -12.98 -7.47
C VAL A 57 5.73 -13.54 -8.87
N ASN A 58 6.47 -14.64 -9.02
CA ASN A 58 6.61 -15.31 -10.31
C ASN A 58 5.31 -16.00 -10.74
N GLY A 59 4.98 -15.92 -12.03
CA GLY A 59 3.84 -16.61 -12.63
C GLY A 59 2.80 -15.69 -13.29
N LYS A 60 1.73 -16.31 -13.79
CA LYS A 60 0.69 -15.63 -14.59
C LYS A 60 -0.10 -14.65 -13.74
N LYS A 61 -0.04 -13.37 -14.10
CA LYS A 61 -0.85 -12.29 -13.54
C LYS A 61 -1.40 -11.50 -14.74
N PRO A 62 -2.49 -11.96 -15.38
CA PRO A 62 -3.01 -11.33 -16.60
C PRO A 62 -3.69 -9.96 -16.35
N TRP A 63 -3.61 -9.46 -15.12
CA TRP A 63 -4.15 -8.16 -14.69
C TRP A 63 -3.00 -7.23 -14.34
N THR A 64 -3.19 -5.94 -14.56
CA THR A 64 -2.39 -4.93 -13.86
C THR A 64 -2.72 -4.99 -12.36
N LEU A 65 -1.71 -5.12 -11.51
CA LEU A 65 -1.86 -5.12 -10.05
C LEU A 65 -1.34 -3.80 -9.49
N SER A 66 -2.26 -2.91 -9.10
CA SER A 66 -1.97 -1.54 -8.72
C SER A 66 -2.67 -1.17 -7.41
N PHE A 67 -2.70 0.11 -7.06
CA PHE A 67 -3.21 0.62 -5.79
C PHE A 67 -4.38 1.59 -5.98
N SER A 68 -5.29 1.56 -5.01
CA SER A 68 -6.34 2.56 -4.76
C SER A 68 -6.31 2.89 -3.26
N PHE A 69 -5.29 3.66 -2.85
CA PHE A 69 -4.97 3.93 -1.45
C PHE A 69 -5.50 5.28 -0.98
N GLY A 70 -6.20 5.27 0.15
CA GLY A 70 -6.57 6.46 0.92
C GLY A 70 -5.50 6.77 1.95
N MET A 71 -5.64 6.21 3.16
CA MET A 71 -4.75 6.50 4.29
C MET A 71 -3.28 6.19 3.98
N ALA A 72 -2.98 5.08 3.30
CA ALA A 72 -1.62 4.71 2.93
C ALA A 72 -0.92 5.68 1.94
N LEU A 73 -1.66 6.65 1.39
CA LEU A 73 -1.14 7.69 0.51
C LEU A 73 -1.14 9.08 1.19
N GLN A 74 -2.02 9.29 2.18
CA GLN A 74 -2.34 10.62 2.70
C GLN A 74 -1.91 10.84 4.16
N GLN A 75 -1.59 9.80 4.93
CA GLN A 75 -1.31 9.97 6.37
C GLN A 75 -0.13 10.91 6.65
N SER A 76 1.01 10.68 5.99
CA SER A 76 2.18 11.57 6.14
C SER A 76 1.93 12.95 5.56
N THR A 77 1.16 13.04 4.47
CA THR A 77 0.72 14.29 3.85
C THR A 77 -0.09 15.15 4.83
N LEU A 78 -1.11 14.57 5.46
CA LEU A 78 -1.98 15.25 6.42
C LEU A 78 -1.20 15.68 7.66
N LYS A 79 -0.30 14.83 8.18
CA LYS A 79 0.59 15.18 9.29
C LYS A 79 1.52 16.33 8.94
N ALA A 80 2.17 16.28 7.78
CA ALA A 80 3.06 17.34 7.33
C ALA A 80 2.30 18.66 7.13
N TRP A 81 1.08 18.61 6.58
CA TRP A 81 0.25 19.81 6.40
C TRP A 81 -0.18 20.43 7.73
N SER A 82 -0.70 19.62 8.66
CA SER A 82 -1.24 20.07 9.95
C SER A 82 -2.28 21.20 9.84
N GLY A 83 -2.96 21.34 8.69
CA GLY A 83 -3.94 22.40 8.44
C GLY A 83 -3.36 23.80 8.23
N LYS A 84 -2.04 23.93 8.04
CA LYS A 84 -1.32 25.22 7.96
C LYS A 84 -0.89 25.52 6.52
N GLU A 85 -1.17 26.73 6.04
CA GLU A 85 -0.85 27.13 4.66
C GLU A 85 0.66 27.14 4.39
N GLU A 86 1.47 27.52 5.38
CA GLU A 86 2.93 27.52 5.28
C GLU A 86 3.52 26.12 5.03
N ASN A 87 2.77 25.05 5.35
CA ASN A 87 3.21 23.66 5.22
C ASN A 87 2.79 22.99 3.91
N VAL A 88 2.08 23.68 3.01
CA VAL A 88 1.54 23.08 1.78
C VAL A 88 2.63 22.41 0.94
N LYS A 89 3.81 23.04 0.80
CA LYS A 89 4.93 22.45 0.06
C LYS A 89 5.45 21.16 0.70
N ALA A 90 5.64 21.15 2.01
CA ALA A 90 6.09 19.97 2.74
C ALA A 90 5.09 18.81 2.62
N ALA A 91 3.79 19.10 2.66
CA ALA A 91 2.73 18.11 2.45
C ALA A 91 2.74 17.55 1.02
N GLN A 92 2.88 18.40 0.00
CA GLN A 92 2.98 17.96 -1.40
C GLN A 92 4.21 17.08 -1.65
N GLU A 93 5.35 17.38 -1.02
CA GLU A 93 6.55 16.55 -1.08
C GLU A 93 6.34 15.16 -0.43
N ALA A 94 5.65 15.10 0.71
CA ALA A 94 5.27 13.85 1.34
C ALA A 94 4.35 13.01 0.45
N LEU A 95 3.31 13.63 -0.13
CA LEU A 95 2.39 12.98 -1.06
C LEU A 95 3.13 12.42 -2.28
N LEU A 96 3.99 13.23 -2.90
CA LEU A 96 4.76 12.80 -4.07
C LEU A 96 5.69 11.64 -3.73
N THR A 97 6.28 11.63 -2.54
CA THR A 97 7.12 10.54 -2.08
C THR A 97 6.35 9.23 -1.98
N ARG A 98 5.14 9.25 -1.39
CA ARG A 98 4.28 8.06 -1.33
C ARG A 98 3.74 7.65 -2.69
N ALA A 99 3.38 8.60 -3.55
CA ALA A 99 2.94 8.32 -4.91
C ALA A 99 4.05 7.63 -5.73
N LYS A 100 5.30 8.09 -5.61
CA LYS A 100 6.47 7.45 -6.26
C LYS A 100 6.73 6.05 -5.72
N ALA A 101 6.74 5.87 -4.40
CA ALA A 101 6.94 4.56 -3.78
C ALA A 101 5.89 3.55 -4.27
N ASN A 102 4.61 3.93 -4.28
CA ASN A 102 3.53 3.07 -4.77
C ASN A 102 3.62 2.83 -6.29
N SER A 103 4.01 3.83 -7.08
CA SER A 103 4.27 3.68 -8.51
C SER A 103 5.36 2.64 -8.78
N GLU A 104 6.51 2.73 -8.10
CA GLU A 104 7.59 1.75 -8.19
C GLU A 104 7.14 0.35 -7.72
N ALA A 105 6.27 0.29 -6.70
CA ALA A 105 5.70 -0.96 -6.21
C ALA A 105 4.78 -1.63 -7.24
N THR A 106 4.08 -0.86 -8.09
CA THR A 106 3.31 -1.45 -9.23
C THR A 106 4.21 -2.14 -10.25
N LEU A 107 5.47 -1.73 -10.34
CA LEU A 107 6.47 -2.32 -11.24
C LEU A 107 7.28 -3.42 -10.55
N GLY A 108 7.08 -3.67 -9.26
CA GLY A 108 7.90 -4.59 -8.49
C GLY A 108 9.34 -4.12 -8.29
N THR A 109 9.60 -2.81 -8.39
CA THR A 109 10.95 -2.22 -8.30
C THR A 109 11.17 -1.37 -7.06
N TYR A 110 10.18 -1.26 -6.18
CA TYR A 110 10.30 -0.48 -4.96
C TYR A 110 11.29 -1.16 -3.99
N LYS A 111 12.22 -0.37 -3.44
CA LYS A 111 13.35 -0.88 -2.64
C LYS A 111 13.22 -0.60 -1.13
N GLY A 112 12.08 -0.11 -0.65
CA GLY A 112 11.90 0.20 0.77
C GLY A 112 12.76 1.37 1.27
N ASN A 113 13.26 2.20 0.35
CA ASN A 113 14.25 3.25 0.63
C ASN A 113 13.70 4.67 0.44
N SER A 114 12.39 4.80 0.28
CA SER A 114 11.76 6.12 0.17
C SER A 114 11.93 6.88 1.48
N LYS A 115 12.12 8.20 1.41
CA LYS A 115 12.13 9.03 2.63
C LYS A 115 10.79 8.85 3.34
N LEU A 116 10.84 8.26 4.53
CA LEU A 116 9.65 8.06 5.36
C LEU A 116 9.28 9.41 5.97
N GLY A 117 8.10 9.92 5.62
CA GLY A 117 7.50 11.05 6.33
C GLY A 117 7.10 10.62 7.75
N ALA A 118 6.90 11.60 8.64
CA ALA A 118 6.38 11.32 9.97
C ALA A 118 5.07 10.52 9.87
N GLY A 119 5.02 9.35 10.49
CA GLY A 119 3.85 8.47 10.48
C GLY A 119 3.75 7.44 9.35
N ALA A 120 4.70 7.39 8.41
CA ALA A 120 4.64 6.44 7.29
C ALA A 120 4.67 4.96 7.72
N SER A 121 5.29 4.67 8.87
CA SER A 121 5.36 3.31 9.44
C SER A 121 4.30 3.02 10.50
N GLU A 122 3.48 4.01 10.88
CA GLU A 122 2.47 3.82 11.92
C GLU A 122 1.31 2.99 11.40
N SER A 123 0.85 2.03 12.21
CA SER A 123 -0.38 1.28 11.94
C SER A 123 -1.56 2.25 11.91
N LEU A 124 -2.47 2.04 10.96
CA LEU A 124 -3.66 2.87 10.79
C LEU A 124 -4.91 2.19 11.37
N HIS A 125 -4.74 1.06 12.06
CA HIS A 125 -5.83 0.37 12.74
C HIS A 125 -6.35 1.20 13.92
N VAL A 126 -7.66 1.44 13.93
CA VAL A 126 -8.37 2.03 15.07
C VAL A 126 -9.39 1.01 15.56
N LYS A 127 -9.13 0.46 16.76
CA LYS A 127 -10.05 -0.48 17.38
C LYS A 127 -11.41 0.18 17.61
N ASP A 128 -12.48 -0.51 17.22
CA ASP A 128 -13.87 -0.06 17.36
C ASP A 128 -14.18 1.28 16.63
N TYR A 129 -13.60 1.52 15.45
CA TYR A 129 -13.89 2.70 14.65
C TYR A 129 -15.40 2.83 14.35
N LYS A 130 -16.00 3.96 14.71
CA LYS A 130 -17.40 4.30 14.45
C LYS A 130 -17.45 5.51 13.52
N TYR A 131 -18.27 5.38 12.46
CA TYR A 131 -18.56 6.45 11.51
C TYR A 131 -19.34 7.60 12.16
#